data_AF-A0A7J7LXL0-F1
#
_entry.id   AF-A0A7J7LXL0-F1
#
_cell.length_a   1.000
_cell.length_b   1.000
_cell.length_c   1.000
_cell.angle_alpha   90.00
_cell.angle_beta   90.00
_cell.angle_gamma   90.00
#
_symmetry.space_group_name_H-M   'P 1'
#
loop_
_entity.id
_entity.type
_entity.pdbx_description
1 polymer ?
#
loop_
_entity_poly.entity_id
_entity_poly.type
_entity_poly.pdbx_seq_one_letter_code
_entity_poly.pdbx_strand_id
1 'polypeptide(L)'
;MHLKCGALFKAEMLFKKMSTKNTVTWNSIIFGYANHGYTIKAIELFNEMTEKGCEPDHLTFTAVLTACCHAGMVDVRQRIFLLMSEEHGIEPRLEHYACLVDLIG
;
A
#
# COMPACT_ATOMS: atom_id res chain seq x y z
N MET A 1 23.31 -4.15 -7.17
CA MET A 1 23.55 -3.29 -5.99
C MET A 1 23.21 -1.84 -6.39
N HIS A 2 22.27 -1.23 -5.66
CA HIS A 2 21.89 0.19 -5.49
C HIS A 2 21.94 1.21 -6.65
N LEU A 3 20.76 1.80 -6.95
CA LEU A 3 20.61 3.25 -7.27
C LEU A 3 19.19 3.76 -6.94
N LYS A 4 18.13 2.98 -7.17
CA LYS A 4 16.75 3.37 -6.78
C LYS A 4 16.47 3.30 -5.26
N CYS A 5 17.11 2.38 -4.53
CA CYS A 5 16.87 2.19 -3.08
C CYS A 5 17.37 3.34 -2.19
N GLY A 6 18.26 4.22 -2.66
CA GLY A 6 18.84 5.27 -1.82
C GLY A 6 17.80 6.30 -1.36
N ALA A 7 16.88 6.68 -2.26
CA ALA A 7 15.78 7.58 -1.93
C ALA A 7 14.75 6.89 -1.02
N LEU A 8 14.41 5.63 -1.30
CA LEU A 8 13.48 4.86 -0.47
C LEU A 8 14.00 4.66 0.95
N PHE A 9 15.28 4.32 1.11
CA PHE A 9 15.91 4.16 2.42
C PHE A 9 15.95 5.48 3.19
N LYS A 10 16.29 6.60 2.53
CA LYS A 10 16.22 7.93 3.16
C LYS A 10 14.79 8.29 3.57
N ALA A 11 13.80 8.00 2.73
CA ALA A 11 12.39 8.22 3.04
C ALA A 11 11.96 7.38 4.24
N GLU A 12 12.35 6.10 4.32
CA GLU A 12 12.09 5.24 5.47
C GLU A 12 12.73 5.80 6.75
N MET A 13 13.99 6.24 6.69
CA MET A 13 14.67 6.84 7.84
C MET A 13 13.96 8.10 8.33
N LEU A 14 13.52 8.96 7.42
CA LEU A 14 12.77 10.17 7.77
C LEU A 14 11.43 9.80 8.37
N PHE A 15 10.68 8.92 7.71
CA PHE A 15 9.39 8.40 8.17
C PHE A 15 9.48 7.84 9.61
N LYS A 16 10.48 7.01 9.91
CA LYS A 16 10.71 6.47 11.26
C LYS A 16 10.98 7.55 12.31
N LYS A 17 11.66 8.64 11.93
CA LYS A 17 11.96 9.78 12.83
C LYS A 17 10.79 10.74 13.03
N MET A 18 9.73 10.67 12.22
CA MET A 18 8.57 11.55 12.37
C MET A 18 7.80 11.22 13.64
N SER A 19 7.63 12.22 14.52
CA SER A 19 6.82 12.12 15.73
C SER A 19 5.33 12.00 15.42
N THR A 20 4.86 12.67 14.37
CA THR A 20 3.49 12.61 13.87
C THR A 20 3.50 12.17 12.42
N LYS A 21 2.63 11.22 12.08
CA LYS A 21 2.44 10.71 10.73
C LYS A 21 0.98 10.87 10.36
N ASN A 22 0.70 11.29 9.14
CA ASN A 22 -0.63 11.39 8.58
C ASN A 22 -0.77 10.49 7.36
N THR A 23 -1.99 10.37 6.82
CA THR A 23 -2.32 9.55 5.65
C THR A 23 -1.36 9.80 4.48
N VAL A 24 -1.00 11.05 4.19
CA VAL A 24 -0.06 11.39 3.11
C VAL A 24 1.33 10.80 3.34
N THR A 25 1.86 10.90 4.56
CA THR A 25 3.19 10.34 4.89
C THR A 25 3.21 8.82 4.83
N TRP A 26 2.13 8.17 5.27
CA TRP A 26 1.95 6.72 5.15
C TRP A 26 1.86 6.29 3.70
N ASN A 27 1.00 6.94 2.91
CA ASN A 27 0.84 6.66 1.49
C ASN A 27 2.18 6.77 0.76
N SER A 28 2.94 7.83 1.04
CA SER A 28 4.24 8.06 0.43
C SER A 28 5.21 6.89 0.64
N ILE A 29 5.30 6.35 1.87
CA ILE A 29 6.21 5.25 2.16
C ILE A 29 5.68 3.91 1.60
N ILE A 30 4.36 3.67 1.68
CA ILE A 30 3.70 2.48 1.13
C ILE A 30 3.90 2.41 -0.40
N PHE A 31 3.63 3.50 -1.13
CA PHE A 31 3.91 3.60 -2.57
C PHE A 31 5.39 3.40 -2.88
N GLY A 32 6.26 3.96 -2.03
CA GLY A 32 7.70 3.77 -2.13
C GLY A 32 8.07 2.29 -2.17
N TYR A 33 7.60 1.49 -1.23
CA TYR A 33 7.86 0.05 -1.20
C TYR A 33 7.14 -0.72 -2.31
N ALA A 34 5.87 -0.40 -2.59
CA ALA A 34 5.09 -1.02 -3.66
C ALA A 34 5.80 -0.89 -5.02
N ASN A 35 6.25 0.31 -5.38
CA ASN A 35 6.91 0.59 -6.66
C ASN A 35 8.32 -0.02 -6.78
N HIS A 36 8.91 -0.43 -5.67
CA HIS A 36 10.22 -1.11 -5.64
C HIS A 36 10.08 -2.63 -5.53
N GLY A 37 8.86 -3.17 -5.59
CA GLY A 37 8.61 -4.61 -5.53
C GLY A 37 8.71 -5.20 -4.11
N TYR A 38 8.77 -4.35 -3.08
CA TYR A 38 8.80 -4.79 -1.69
C TYR A 38 7.39 -4.92 -1.14
N THR A 39 6.59 -5.77 -1.76
CA THR A 39 5.14 -5.92 -1.48
C THR A 39 4.85 -6.26 -0.02
N ILE A 40 5.59 -7.19 0.57
CA ILE A 40 5.42 -7.55 1.99
C ILE A 40 5.61 -6.33 2.88
N LYS A 41 6.61 -5.47 2.58
CA LYS A 41 6.86 -4.27 3.36
C LYS A 41 5.77 -3.22 3.20
N ALA A 42 5.20 -3.09 2.01
CA ALA A 42 4.05 -2.22 1.76
C ALA A 42 2.82 -2.67 2.57
N ILE A 43 2.55 -3.98 2.65
CA ILE A 43 1.45 -4.55 3.44
C ILE A 43 1.70 -4.36 4.95
N GLU A 44 2.93 -4.59 5.43
CA GLU A 44 3.29 -4.33 6.83
C GLU A 44 3.02 -2.88 7.22
N LEU A 45 3.40 -1.92 6.37
CA LEU A 45 3.16 -0.49 6.62
C LEU A 45 1.68 -0.12 6.55
N PHE A 46 0.90 -0.76 5.67
CA PHE A 46 -0.55 -0.60 5.65
C PHE A 46 -1.19 -1.08 6.96
N ASN A 47 -0.79 -2.24 7.48
CA ASN A 47 -1.28 -2.73 8.77
C ASN A 47 -0.82 -1.83 9.92
N GLU A 48 0.43 -1.36 9.91
CA GLU A 48 0.92 -0.44 10.94
C GLU A 48 0.14 0.89 10.90
N MET A 49 -0.22 1.38 9.72
CA MET A 49 -1.05 2.57 9.55
C MET A 49 -2.41 2.42 10.23
N THR A 50 -3.10 1.30 10.01
CA THR A 50 -4.41 1.01 10.61
C THR A 50 -4.31 0.78 12.12
N GLU A 51 -3.31 0.03 12.58
CA GLU A 51 -3.05 -0.19 14.02
C GLU A 51 -2.75 1.11 14.78
N LYS A 52 -2.16 2.11 14.10
CA LYS A 52 -1.92 3.44 14.68
C LYS A 52 -3.14 4.36 14.61
N GLY A 53 -4.29 3.87 14.14
CA GLY A 53 -5.53 4.63 14.01
C GLY A 53 -5.48 5.70 12.91
N CYS A 54 -4.59 5.55 11.94
CA CYS A 54 -4.55 6.43 10.78
C CYS A 54 -5.39 5.81 9.67
N GLU A 55 -6.47 6.48 9.29
CA GLU A 55 -7.42 5.96 8.29
C GLU A 55 -6.79 5.88 6.88
N PRO A 56 -6.79 4.70 6.25
CA PRO A 56 -6.47 4.53 4.84
C PRO A 56 -7.40 5.34 3.93
N ASP A 57 -6.91 5.74 2.77
CA ASP A 57 -7.72 6.35 1.71
C ASP A 57 -7.64 5.55 0.39
N HIS A 58 -8.32 6.03 -0.65
CA HIS A 58 -8.27 5.42 -1.99
C HIS A 58 -6.82 5.24 -2.51
N LEU A 59 -5.92 6.16 -2.19
CA LEU A 59 -4.53 6.08 -2.62
C LEU A 59 -3.78 4.99 -1.86
N THR A 60 -4.05 4.82 -0.57
CA THR A 60 -3.51 3.72 0.24
C THR A 60 -3.88 2.37 -0.39
N PHE A 61 -5.16 2.15 -0.70
CA PHE A 61 -5.63 0.89 -1.28
C PHE A 61 -5.08 0.67 -2.69
N THR A 62 -5.04 1.70 -3.52
CA THR A 62 -4.42 1.62 -4.85
C THR A 62 -2.95 1.17 -4.76
N ALA A 63 -2.18 1.71 -3.81
CA ALA A 63 -0.78 1.33 -3.60
C ALA A 63 -0.62 -0.16 -3.23
N VAL A 64 -1.41 -0.63 -2.25
CA VAL A 64 -1.30 -2.00 -1.74
C VAL A 64 -1.83 -3.02 -2.76
N LEU A 65 -2.95 -2.73 -3.42
CA LEU A 65 -3.49 -3.59 -4.48
C LEU A 65 -2.52 -3.73 -5.66
N THR A 66 -1.90 -2.62 -6.08
CA THR A 66 -0.87 -2.62 -7.13
C THR A 66 0.35 -3.44 -6.71
N ALA A 67 0.81 -3.30 -5.46
CA ALA A 67 1.92 -4.09 -4.93
C ALA A 67 1.60 -5.60 -4.94
N CYS A 68 0.39 -5.99 -4.55
CA CYS A 68 -0.06 -7.38 -4.55
C CYS A 68 -0.20 -7.93 -5.98
N CYS A 69 -0.71 -7.10 -6.91
CA CYS A 69 -0.80 -7.41 -8.33
C CYS A 69 0.57 -7.75 -8.91
N HIS A 70 1.57 -6.87 -8.71
CA HIS A 70 2.93 -7.10 -9.20
C HIS A 70 3.62 -8.32 -8.59
N ALA A 71 3.28 -8.68 -7.35
CA ALA A 71 3.83 -9.84 -6.66
C ALA A 71 3.07 -11.15 -6.94
N GLY A 72 1.98 -11.12 -7.73
CA GLY A 72 1.14 -12.30 -7.98
C GLY A 72 0.39 -12.81 -6.74
N MET A 73 0.23 -11.97 -5.70
CA MET A 73 -0.42 -12.35 -4.45
C MET A 73 -1.94 -12.23 -4.55
N VAL A 74 -2.56 -13.14 -5.31
CA VAL A 74 -4.00 -13.13 -5.65
C VAL A 74 -4.89 -13.11 -4.40
N ASP A 75 -4.69 -14.02 -3.46
CA ASP A 75 -5.55 -14.15 -2.28
C ASP A 75 -5.50 -12.90 -1.39
N VAL A 76 -4.30 -12.35 -1.20
CA VAL A 76 -4.09 -11.13 -0.41
C VAL A 76 -4.70 -9.93 -1.11
N ARG A 77 -4.54 -9.82 -2.43
CA ARG A 77 -5.14 -8.75 -3.23
C ARG A 77 -6.67 -8.75 -3.10
N GLN A 78 -7.31 -9.92 -3.21
CA GLN A 78 -8.75 -10.06 -3.03
C GLN A 78 -9.18 -9.65 -1.62
N ARG A 79 -8.46 -10.10 -0.58
CA ARG A 79 -8.75 -9.72 0.81
C ARG A 79 -8.64 -8.20 1.03
N ILE A 80 -7.57 -7.57 0.56
CA ILE A 80 -7.38 -6.12 0.66
C ILE A 80 -8.51 -5.37 -0.05
N PHE A 81 -8.95 -5.85 -1.21
CA PHE A 81 -10.03 -5.23 -1.96
C PHE A 81 -11.37 -5.29 -1.21
N LEU A 82 -11.70 -6.42 -0.58
CA LEU A 82 -12.93 -6.54 0.23
C LEU A 82 -12.87 -5.66 1.48
N LEU A 83 -11.72 -5.67 2.17
CA LEU A 83 -11.46 -4.87 3.38
C LEU A 83 -11.68 -3.37 3.15
N MET A 84 -11.34 -2.87 1.96
CA MET A 84 -11.59 -1.49 1.53
C MET A 84 -13.06 -1.07 1.69
N SER A 85 -14.00 -1.92 1.27
CA SER A 85 -15.44 -1.63 1.33
C SER A 85 -16.04 -2.02 2.67
N GLU A 86 -15.68 -3.20 3.20
CA GLU A 86 -16.32 -3.79 4.38
C GLU A 86 -15.90 -3.11 5.68
N GLU A 87 -14.61 -2.80 5.85
CA GLU A 87 -14.09 -2.26 7.10
C GLU A 87 -13.85 -0.75 7.05
N HIS A 88 -13.44 -0.23 5.88
CA HIS A 88 -13.12 1.20 5.74
C HIS A 88 -14.21 2.02 5.04
N GLY A 89 -15.28 1.38 4.53
CA GLY A 89 -16.39 2.08 3.86
C GLY A 89 -15.97 2.84 2.60
N ILE A 90 -14.86 2.45 1.97
CA ILE A 90 -14.32 3.11 0.79
C ILE A 90 -14.84 2.39 -0.45
N GLU A 91 -15.61 3.09 -1.28
CA GLU A 91 -16.12 2.53 -2.51
C GLU A 91 -15.00 2.31 -3.55
N PRO A 92 -14.89 1.10 -4.14
CA PRO A 92 -13.92 0.81 -5.18
C PRO A 92 -14.14 1.68 -6.43
N ARG A 93 -13.04 2.17 -6.99
CA ARG A 93 -13.00 2.95 -8.24
C ARG A 93 -12.32 2.17 -9.36
N LEU A 94 -12.39 2.69 -10.59
CA LEU A 94 -11.78 2.07 -11.77
C LEU A 94 -10.31 1.63 -11.56
N GLU A 95 -9.52 2.46 -10.88
CA GLU A 95 -8.12 2.16 -10.54
C GLU A 95 -7.96 0.93 -9.64
N HIS A 96 -8.90 0.68 -8.72
CA HIS A 96 -8.88 -0.49 -7.84
C HIS A 96 -9.27 -1.76 -8.60
N TYR A 97 -10.29 -1.66 -9.47
CA TYR A 97 -10.70 -2.76 -10.34
C TYR A 97 -9.61 -3.12 -11.38
N ALA A 98 -8.85 -2.14 -11.86
CA ALA A 98 -7.75 -2.38 -12.79
C ALA A 98 -6.70 -3.34 -12.19
N CYS A 99 -6.45 -3.26 -10.87
CA CYS A 99 -5.56 -4.19 -10.18
C CYS A 99 -6.08 -5.63 -10.13
N LEU A 100 -7.36 -5.89 -10.41
CA LEU A 100 -8.00 -7.21 -10.34
C LEU A 100 -8.17 -7.89 -11.70
N VAL A 101 -7.82 -7.23 -12.81
CA VAL A 101 -8.07 -7.76 -14.17
C VAL A 101 -7.41 -9.13 -14.40
N ASP A 102 -6.24 -9.37 -13.80
CA ASP A 102 -5.55 -10.67 -13.89
C ASP A 102 -6.30 -11.82 -13.21
N LEU A 103 -7.34 -11.56 -12.41
CA LEU A 103 -8.17 -12.60 -11.78
C LEU A 103 -9.22 -13.19 -12.72
N ILE A 104 -9.42 -12.58 -13.89
CA ILE A 104 -10.50 -12.91 -14.83
C ILE A 104 -9.98 -13.84 -15.96
N GLY A 105 -8.68 -14.18 -15.95
CA GLY A 105 -8.01 -14.99 -16.96
C GLY A 105 -7.85 -16.46 -16.59
#